data_AF-A0A318CQH6-F1
#
_entry.id   AF-A0A318CQH6-F1
#
_cell.length_a   1.000
_cell.length_b   1.000
_cell.length_c   1.000
_cell.angle_alpha   90.00
_cell.angle_beta   90.00
_cell.angle_gamma   90.00
#
_symmetry.space_group_name_H-M   'P 1'
#
loop_
_entity.id
_entity.type
_entity.pdbx_description
1 polymer ?
#
loop_
_entity_poly.entity_id
_entity_poly.type
_entity_poly.pdbx_seq_one_letter_code
_entity_poly.pdbx_strand_id
1 'polypeptide(L)'
;MDMSSRALEVNIAYSRVDVTVDQRYKILQEVMGEYRGVKERLQSFLEEICHPYKNWEFIVRAARTYALNYFHVLRTHPKGPEAARLYIDIFFQAIDSSREEKIRINASDNLLFFI
;
A
#
# COMPACT_ATOMS: atom_id res chain seq x y z
N MET A 1 -33.24 -0.41 8.81
CA MET A 1 -32.77 -0.41 10.20
C MET A 1 -31.29 -0.13 10.17
N ASP A 2 -30.90 1.07 10.58
CA ASP A 2 -29.51 1.52 10.60
C ASP A 2 -28.91 1.09 11.95
N MET A 3 -28.08 0.05 11.94
CA MET A 3 -27.40 -0.48 13.14
C MET A 3 -25.96 0.00 13.20
N SER A 4 -25.78 1.32 13.13
CA SER A 4 -24.53 1.94 13.53
C SER A 4 -24.44 1.89 15.07
N SER A 5 -23.51 1.09 15.61
CA SER A 5 -23.29 1.09 17.07
C SER A 5 -22.45 2.30 17.47
N ARG A 6 -22.73 2.89 18.64
CA ARG A 6 -21.96 4.03 19.16
C ARG A 6 -20.46 3.73 19.26
N ALA A 7 -20.08 2.47 19.44
CA ALA A 7 -18.68 2.03 19.42
C ALA A 7 -18.07 2.07 18.01
N LEU A 8 -18.84 1.69 16.97
CA LEU A 8 -18.41 1.80 15.58
C LEU A 8 -18.26 3.26 15.15
N GLU A 9 -19.18 4.13 15.55
CA GLU A 9 -19.10 5.58 15.28
C GLU A 9 -17.87 6.21 15.91
N VAL A 10 -17.60 5.86 17.17
CA VAL A 10 -16.41 6.31 17.88
C VAL A 10 -15.14 5.80 17.20
N ASN A 11 -15.10 4.52 16.79
CA ASN A 11 -13.95 3.98 16.05
C ASN A 11 -13.71 4.69 14.71
N ILE A 12 -14.76 4.99 13.95
CA ILE A 12 -14.67 5.74 12.68
C ILE A 12 -14.23 7.19 12.92
N ALA A 13 -14.71 7.82 13.98
CA ALA A 13 -14.33 9.18 14.33
C ALA A 13 -12.85 9.27 14.76
N TYR A 14 -12.36 8.29 15.54
CA TYR A 14 -10.94 8.22 15.94
C TYR A 14 -10.01 7.86 14.77
N SER A 15 -10.48 7.09 13.78
CA SER A 15 -9.69 6.76 12.59
C SER A 15 -9.77 7.83 11.49
N ARG A 16 -10.64 8.83 11.60
CA ARG A 16 -10.64 10.01 10.71
C ARG A 16 -9.46 10.92 11.08
N VAL A 17 -8.28 10.53 10.59
CA VAL A 17 -7.08 11.35 10.62
C VAL A 17 -6.87 11.94 9.22
N ASP A 18 -6.48 13.21 9.15
CA ASP A 18 -6.04 13.80 7.90
C ASP A 18 -4.70 13.17 7.50
N VAL A 19 -4.71 12.35 6.46
CA VAL A 19 -3.53 11.63 6.00
C VAL A 19 -2.88 12.39 4.86
N THR A 20 -1.65 12.86 5.11
CA THR A 20 -0.78 13.37 4.05
C THR A 20 0.11 12.26 3.53
N VAL A 21 0.10 12.04 2.21
CA VAL A 21 1.01 11.10 1.56
C VAL A 21 2.45 11.59 1.71
N ASP A 22 3.32 10.77 2.29
CA ASP A 22 4.74 11.07 2.45
C ASP A 22 5.40 11.32 1.08
N GLN A 23 6.25 12.36 1.03
CA GLN A 23 6.97 12.77 -0.18
C GLN A 23 7.74 11.63 -0.85
N ARG A 24 8.25 10.66 -0.07
CA ARG A 24 8.96 9.49 -0.60
C ARG A 24 8.13 8.67 -1.58
N TYR A 25 6.80 8.67 -1.43
CA TYR A 25 5.89 7.90 -2.26
C TYR A 25 5.45 8.59 -3.55
N LYS A 26 5.80 9.88 -3.75
CA LYS A 26 5.46 10.57 -5.00
C LYS A 26 6.04 9.89 -6.25
N ILE A 27 7.17 9.21 -6.10
CA ILE A 27 7.77 8.44 -7.20
C ILE A 27 6.86 7.29 -7.68
N LEU A 28 6.06 6.69 -6.79
CA LEU A 28 5.06 5.70 -7.19
C LEU A 28 3.95 6.34 -8.01
N GLN A 29 3.52 7.56 -7.66
CA GLN A 29 2.55 8.32 -8.47
C GLN A 29 3.11 8.67 -9.84
N GLU A 30 4.37 9.06 -9.93
CA GLU A 30 5.03 9.37 -11.21
C GLU A 30 5.12 8.13 -12.09
N VAL A 31 5.59 7.01 -11.54
CA VAL A 31 5.83 5.77 -12.32
C VAL A 31 4.53 5.09 -12.74
N MET A 32 3.49 5.13 -11.90
CA MET A 32 2.23 4.42 -12.13
C MET A 32 1.09 5.31 -12.65
N GLY A 33 1.23 6.64 -12.58
CA GLY A 33 0.16 7.61 -12.80
C GLY A 33 -0.35 7.70 -14.24
N GLU A 34 0.44 7.27 -15.22
CA GLU A 34 0.10 7.28 -16.65
C GLU A 34 -0.96 6.23 -17.02
N TYR A 35 -1.25 5.26 -16.13
CA TYR A 35 -2.21 4.19 -16.39
C TYR A 35 -3.64 4.60 -16.00
N ARG A 36 -4.51 4.79 -17.00
CA ARG A 36 -5.93 5.08 -16.79
C ARG A 36 -6.58 4.01 -15.90
N GLY A 37 -7.14 4.46 -14.78
CA GLY A 37 -7.77 3.61 -13.75
C GLY A 37 -6.85 3.18 -12.60
N VAL A 38 -5.53 3.41 -12.69
CA VAL A 38 -4.59 3.14 -11.58
C VAL A 38 -4.55 4.30 -10.60
N LYS A 39 -4.64 5.54 -11.08
CA LYS A 39 -4.44 6.76 -10.28
C LYS A 39 -5.26 6.81 -8.98
N GLU A 40 -6.57 6.55 -9.04
CA GLU A 40 -7.44 6.61 -7.85
C GLU A 40 -7.10 5.49 -6.85
N ARG A 41 -6.96 4.26 -7.33
CA ARG A 41 -6.58 3.12 -6.47
C ARG A 41 -5.18 3.26 -5.90
N LEU A 42 -4.27 3.91 -6.64
CA LEU A 42 -2.93 4.20 -6.18
C LEU A 42 -2.97 5.26 -5.08
N GLN A 43 -3.77 6.31 -5.24
CA GLN A 43 -3.95 7.31 -4.20
C GLN A 43 -4.45 6.69 -2.89
N SER A 44 -5.49 5.85 -2.93
CA SER A 44 -5.96 5.14 -1.73
C SER A 44 -4.91 4.23 -1.11
N PHE A 45 -4.08 3.56 -1.94
CA PHE A 45 -2.96 2.77 -1.45
C PHE A 45 -1.91 3.61 -0.72
N LEU A 46 -1.58 4.78 -1.28
CA LEU A 46 -0.59 5.69 -0.71
C LEU A 46 -1.08 6.35 0.58
N GLU A 47 -2.36 6.67 0.67
CA GLU A 47 -3.00 7.12 1.91
C GLU A 47 -2.97 6.02 2.96
N GLU A 48 -3.34 4.78 2.60
CA GLU A 48 -3.37 3.68 3.56
C GLU A 48 -1.99 3.36 4.15
N ILE A 49 -0.92 3.36 3.34
CA ILE A 49 0.45 3.15 3.86
C ILE A 49 0.97 4.34 4.68
N CYS A 50 0.36 5.53 4.54
CA CYS A 50 0.68 6.69 5.39
C CYS A 50 -0.22 6.78 6.62
N HIS A 51 -1.31 6.00 6.68
CA HIS A 51 -2.25 6.02 7.80
C HIS A 51 -1.58 5.52 9.10
N PRO A 52 -1.87 6.12 10.27
CA PRO A 52 -1.32 5.66 11.54
C PRO A 52 -1.81 4.26 11.94
N TYR A 53 -3.05 3.93 11.58
CA TYR A 53 -3.66 2.62 11.78
C TYR A 53 -3.76 1.88 10.44
N LYS A 54 -2.70 1.16 10.08
CA LYS A 54 -2.56 0.54 8.75
C LYS A 54 -3.41 -0.72 8.60
N ASN A 55 -4.22 -0.79 7.56
CA ASN A 55 -4.78 -2.04 7.06
C ASN A 55 -3.71 -2.81 6.26
N TRP A 56 -2.89 -3.59 6.97
CA TRP A 56 -1.80 -4.34 6.35
C TRP A 56 -2.27 -5.36 5.31
N GLU A 57 -3.45 -5.97 5.47
CA GLU A 57 -3.99 -6.90 4.47
C GLU A 57 -4.25 -6.18 3.13
N PHE A 58 -4.86 -5.01 3.18
CA PHE A 58 -5.05 -4.18 2.00
C PHE A 58 -3.72 -3.72 1.40
N ILE A 59 -2.79 -3.21 2.23
CA ILE A 59 -1.49 -2.71 1.79
C ILE A 59 -0.71 -3.80 1.07
N VAL A 60 -0.56 -4.99 1.66
CA VAL A 60 0.23 -6.08 1.06
C VAL A 60 -0.39 -6.55 -0.25
N ARG A 61 -1.73 -6.66 -0.30
CA ARG A 61 -2.45 -7.02 -1.52
C ARG A 61 -2.25 -5.99 -2.63
N ALA A 62 -2.37 -4.70 -2.32
CA ALA A 62 -2.19 -3.62 -3.28
C ALA A 62 -0.72 -3.52 -3.74
N ALA A 63 0.24 -3.59 -2.82
CA ALA A 63 1.67 -3.60 -3.13
C ALA A 63 2.02 -4.76 -4.07
N ARG A 64 1.51 -5.97 -3.83
CA ARG A 64 1.67 -7.11 -4.74
C ARG A 64 1.15 -6.80 -6.15
N THR A 65 -0.05 -6.24 -6.26
CA THR A 65 -0.62 -5.87 -7.57
C THR A 65 0.31 -4.95 -8.32
N TYR A 66 0.81 -3.88 -7.68
CA TYR A 66 1.69 -2.93 -8.36
C TYR A 66 3.10 -3.47 -8.62
N ALA A 67 3.66 -4.24 -7.70
CA ALA A 67 4.99 -4.82 -7.86
C ALA A 67 5.01 -5.90 -8.96
N LEU A 68 4.03 -6.80 -8.97
CA LEU A 68 4.04 -7.99 -9.85
C LEU A 68 3.24 -7.78 -11.13
N ASN A 69 1.99 -7.31 -11.04
CA ASN A 69 1.15 -7.19 -12.23
C ASN A 69 1.58 -6.02 -13.14
N TYR A 70 2.17 -4.97 -12.53
CA TYR A 70 2.74 -3.82 -13.24
C TYR A 70 4.28 -3.88 -13.31
N PHE A 71 4.88 -5.06 -13.14
CA PHE A 71 6.34 -5.22 -13.22
C PHE A 71 6.94 -4.68 -14.52
N HIS A 72 6.22 -4.83 -15.63
CA HIS A 72 6.63 -4.29 -16.93
C HIS A 72 6.82 -2.75 -16.89
N VAL A 73 5.99 -2.03 -16.14
CA VAL A 73 6.10 -0.57 -15.94
C VAL A 73 7.36 -0.23 -15.17
N LEU A 74 7.60 -0.94 -14.07
CA LEU A 74 8.81 -0.79 -13.26
C LEU A 74 10.07 -1.08 -14.06
N ARG A 75 10.02 -2.01 -15.02
CA ARG A 75 11.19 -2.33 -15.84
C ARG A 75 11.48 -1.29 -16.92
N THR A 76 10.46 -0.61 -17.44
CA THR A 76 10.64 0.33 -18.57
C THR A 76 10.73 1.78 -18.16
N HIS A 77 10.22 2.16 -16.98
CA HIS A 77 10.27 3.53 -16.51
C HIS A 77 11.70 3.89 -16.01
N PRO A 78 12.25 5.08 -16.33
CA PRO A 78 13.59 5.47 -15.87
C PRO A 78 13.77 5.46 -14.35
N LYS A 79 12.70 5.79 -13.61
CA LYS A 79 12.64 5.75 -12.13
C LYS A 79 12.07 4.44 -11.55
N GLY A 80 11.99 3.41 -12.39
CA GLY A 80 11.41 2.13 -12.04
C GLY A 80 12.16 1.39 -10.93
N PRO A 81 13.51 1.36 -10.91
CA PRO A 81 14.27 0.76 -9.81
C PRO A 81 13.99 1.40 -8.44
N GLU A 82 13.85 2.72 -8.39
CA GLU A 82 13.54 3.45 -7.16
C GLU A 82 12.11 3.16 -6.68
N ALA A 83 11.15 3.07 -7.60
CA ALA A 83 9.79 2.64 -7.29
C ALA A 83 9.74 1.18 -6.80
N ALA A 84 10.49 0.27 -7.44
CA ALA A 84 10.61 -1.13 -7.02
C ALA A 84 11.14 -1.24 -5.59
N ARG A 85 12.14 -0.44 -5.23
CA ARG A 85 12.69 -0.41 -3.87
C ARG A 85 11.65 -0.04 -2.82
N LEU A 86 10.72 0.87 -3.13
CA LEU A 86 9.64 1.20 -2.20
C LEU A 86 8.68 0.03 -1.97
N TYR A 87 8.40 -0.80 -2.98
CA TYR A 87 7.59 -2.01 -2.76
C TYR A 87 8.30 -3.02 -1.87
N ILE A 88 9.62 -3.19 -2.05
CA ILE A 88 10.46 -4.03 -1.18
C ILE A 88 10.40 -3.49 0.27
N ASP A 89 10.60 -2.20 0.46
CA ASP A 89 10.53 -1.56 1.78
C ASP A 89 9.15 -1.75 2.41
N ILE A 90 8.07 -1.65 1.64
CA ILE A 90 6.70 -1.87 2.14
C ILE A 90 6.49 -3.32 2.57
N PHE A 91 6.98 -4.31 1.81
CA PHE A 91 6.89 -5.71 2.23
C PHE A 91 7.68 -5.97 3.52
N PHE A 92 8.89 -5.44 3.65
CA PHE A 92 9.65 -5.52 4.91
C PHE A 92 8.90 -4.87 6.08
N GLN A 93 8.33 -3.67 5.89
CA GLN A 93 7.53 -3.04 6.92
C GLN A 93 6.33 -3.88 7.36
N ALA A 94 5.65 -4.55 6.42
CA ALA A 94 4.54 -5.43 6.74
C ALA A 94 4.98 -6.69 7.51
N ILE A 95 6.13 -7.26 7.16
CA ILE A 95 6.75 -8.38 7.88
C ILE A 95 7.07 -7.97 9.32
N ASP A 96 7.66 -6.79 9.53
CA ASP A 96 8.10 -6.34 10.85
C ASP A 96 6.94 -5.84 11.74
N SER A 97 5.95 -5.17 11.14
CA SER A 97 4.93 -4.42 11.90
C SER A 97 3.61 -5.17 12.08
N SER A 98 3.30 -6.16 11.22
CA SER A 98 2.01 -6.86 11.30
C SER A 98 1.97 -7.84 12.47
N ARG A 99 0.91 -7.75 13.28
CA ARG A 99 0.63 -8.70 14.36
C ARG A 99 0.11 -10.04 13.83
N GLU A 100 -0.50 -10.04 12.65
CA GLU A 100 -1.09 -11.24 12.05
C GLU A 100 -0.04 -12.01 11.24
N GLU A 101 0.20 -13.27 11.61
CA GLU A 101 1.17 -14.14 10.96
C GLU A 101 0.88 -14.35 9.48
N LYS A 102 -0.40 -14.54 9.12
CA LYS A 102 -0.83 -14.69 7.72
C LYS A 102 -0.38 -13.51 6.85
N ILE A 103 -0.45 -12.29 7.37
CA ILE A 103 -0.01 -11.09 6.64
C ILE A 103 1.50 -11.07 6.48
N ARG A 104 2.26 -11.43 7.53
CA ARG A 104 3.72 -11.52 7.45
C ARG A 104 4.16 -12.55 6.41
N ILE A 105 3.57 -13.75 6.42
CA ILE A 105 3.83 -14.79 5.42
C ILE A 105 3.51 -14.28 4.01
N ASN A 106 2.33 -13.66 3.81
CA ASN A 106 1.95 -13.14 2.51
C ASN A 106 2.92 -12.06 1.99
N ALA A 107 3.39 -11.16 2.87
CA ALA A 107 4.38 -10.16 2.53
C ALA A 107 5.73 -10.80 2.16
N SER A 108 6.19 -11.81 2.92
CA SER A 108 7.40 -12.58 2.60
C SER A 108 7.29 -13.28 1.25
N ASP A 109 6.17 -13.94 0.95
CA ASP A 109 5.95 -14.62 -0.33
C ASP A 109 6.01 -13.63 -1.49
N ASN A 110 5.31 -12.49 -1.37
CA ASN A 110 5.31 -11.48 -2.42
C ASN A 110 6.68 -10.83 -2.62
N LEU A 111 7.45 -10.64 -1.54
CA LEU A 111 8.83 -10.18 -1.63
C LEU A 111 9.70 -11.19 -2.41
N LEU A 112 9.60 -12.48 -2.08
CA LEU A 112 10.34 -13.55 -2.77
C LEU A 112 9.94 -13.69 -4.24
N PHE A 113 8.67 -13.44 -4.60
CA PHE A 113 8.25 -13.42 -6.00
C PHE A 113 8.75 -12.21 -6.77
N PHE A 114 9.15 -11.14 -6.09
CA PHE A 114 9.51 -9.87 -6.71
C PHE A 114 11.01 -9.72 -6.98
N ILE A 115 11.86 -10.37 -6.19
CA ILE A 115 13.34 -10.34 -6.32
C ILE A 115 13.86 -11.49 -7.18
#